data_AF-Q22FZ4-F1
#
_entry.id   AF-Q22FZ4-F1
#
_cell.length_a   1.000
_cell.length_b   1.000
_cell.length_c   1.000
_cell.angle_alpha   90.00
_cell.angle_beta   90.00
_cell.angle_gamma   90.00
#
_symmetry.space_group_name_H-M   'P 1'
#
loop_
_entity.id
_entity.type
_entity.pdbx_description
1 polymer ?
#
loop_
_entity_poly.entity_id
_entity_poly.type
_entity_poly.pdbx_seq_one_letter_code
_entity_poly.pdbx_strand_id
1 'polypeptide(L)'
;MIRSLVQIAKKSDTQSLVFTQVYFKTQYIRQPKLKFRTCVPIYPPPGLNLEIPDWDKELFLKRIGGGTSEYADKFDNLQEIFTSTSKQMADKGVPPKARKYILSMKEQLRRGVVTFEYLSRRTCLEQLKD
;
A
#
# COMPACT_ATOMS: atom_id res chain seq x y z
N MET A 1 -73.24 -40.64 0.58
CA MET A 1 -72.61 -39.76 -0.42
C MET A 1 -71.34 -39.16 0.18
N ILE A 2 -70.20 -39.77 -0.17
CA ILE A 2 -69.02 -39.18 -0.85
C ILE A 2 -68.15 -38.29 0.05
N ARG A 3 -67.06 -38.87 0.57
CA ARG A 3 -65.93 -38.19 1.20
C ARG A 3 -65.02 -37.63 0.09
N SER A 4 -64.83 -36.31 0.04
CA SER A 4 -63.86 -35.68 -0.86
C SER A 4 -62.54 -35.41 -0.11
N LEU A 5 -61.53 -36.23 -0.38
CA LEU A 5 -60.14 -35.96 0.05
C LEU A 5 -59.54 -34.92 -0.90
N VAL A 6 -59.29 -33.71 -0.40
CA VAL A 6 -58.50 -32.69 -1.10
C VAL A 6 -57.02 -33.05 -0.90
N GLN A 7 -56.40 -33.60 -1.94
CA GLN A 7 -54.95 -33.79 -1.99
C GLN A 7 -54.27 -32.45 -2.31
N ILE A 8 -53.68 -31.82 -1.29
CA ILE A 8 -52.81 -30.65 -1.47
C ILE A 8 -51.44 -31.14 -1.91
N ALA A 9 -51.18 -31.12 -3.22
CA ALA A 9 -49.87 -31.40 -3.79
C ALA A 9 -48.89 -30.26 -3.41
N LYS A 10 -47.95 -30.54 -2.50
CA LYS A 10 -46.83 -29.63 -2.21
C LYS A 10 -45.81 -29.76 -3.36
N LYS A 11 -45.76 -28.78 -4.27
CA LYS A 11 -44.62 -28.60 -5.19
C LYS A 11 -43.41 -28.22 -4.34
N SER A 12 -42.48 -29.16 -4.15
CA SER A 12 -41.17 -28.86 -3.59
C SER A 12 -40.31 -28.24 -4.70
N ASP A 13 -40.33 -26.92 -4.80
CA ASP A 13 -39.42 -26.18 -5.68
C ASP A 13 -38.00 -26.29 -5.10
N THR A 14 -37.27 -27.34 -5.48
CA THR A 14 -35.82 -27.42 -5.23
C THR A 14 -35.14 -26.40 -6.14
N GLN A 15 -35.07 -25.15 -5.70
CA GLN A 15 -34.31 -24.12 -6.39
C GLN A 15 -32.82 -24.49 -6.31
N SER A 16 -32.24 -24.88 -7.45
CA SER A 16 -30.80 -25.06 -7.57
C SER A 16 -30.13 -23.69 -7.51
N LEU A 17 -29.34 -23.46 -6.46
CA LEU A 17 -28.52 -22.26 -6.36
C LEU A 17 -27.40 -22.35 -7.41
N VAL A 18 -27.49 -21.55 -8.45
CA VAL A 18 -26.44 -21.43 -9.46
C VAL A 18 -25.30 -20.59 -8.88
N PHE A 19 -24.23 -21.24 -8.45
CA PHE A 19 -23.02 -20.58 -7.97
C PHE A 19 -22.23 -20.02 -9.15
N THR A 20 -22.48 -18.76 -9.51
CA THR A 20 -21.64 -18.05 -10.48
C THR A 20 -20.33 -17.64 -9.81
N GLN A 21 -19.20 -18.18 -10.28
CA GLN A 21 -17.88 -17.72 -9.82
C GLN A 21 -17.66 -16.28 -10.30
N VAL A 22 -17.78 -15.31 -9.39
CA VAL A 22 -17.39 -13.93 -9.63
C VAL A 22 -15.89 -13.83 -9.36
N TYR A 23 -15.08 -13.83 -10.42
CA TYR A 23 -13.67 -13.50 -10.29
C TYR A 23 -13.55 -11.99 -10.08
N PHE A 24 -13.34 -11.56 -8.84
CA PHE A 24 -12.89 -10.20 -8.58
C PHE A 24 -11.47 -10.08 -9.16
N LYS A 25 -11.32 -9.37 -10.29
CA LYS A 25 -10.00 -8.91 -10.73
C LYS A 25 -9.42 -8.09 -9.59
N THR A 26 -8.51 -8.66 -8.82
CA THR A 26 -7.68 -7.91 -7.91
C THR A 26 -6.85 -6.98 -8.80
N GLN A 27 -7.21 -5.70 -8.87
CA GLN A 27 -6.35 -4.72 -9.51
C GLN A 27 -4.98 -4.85 -8.85
N TYR A 28 -3.96 -5.14 -9.67
CA TYR A 28 -2.61 -5.42 -9.22
C TYR A 28 -2.11 -4.38 -8.22
N ILE A 29 -1.22 -4.82 -7.33
CA ILE A 29 -0.53 -3.98 -6.35
C ILE A 29 0.15 -2.83 -7.10
N ARG A 30 -0.44 -1.63 -7.06
CA ARG A 30 0.02 -0.48 -7.86
C ARG A 30 1.51 -0.20 -7.68
N GLN A 31 2.04 -0.40 -6.46
CA GLN A 31 3.48 -0.41 -6.19
C GLN A 31 3.81 -1.42 -5.07
N PRO A 32 4.69 -2.41 -5.29
CA PRO A 32 5.03 -3.39 -4.25
C PRO A 32 5.64 -2.69 -3.03
N LYS A 33 5.40 -3.24 -1.84
CA LYS A 33 6.08 -2.78 -0.61
C LYS A 33 7.55 -3.19 -0.62
N LEU A 34 8.37 -2.39 0.04
CA LEU A 34 9.78 -2.68 0.23
C LEU A 34 9.95 -3.88 1.18
N LYS A 35 10.85 -4.81 0.84
CA LYS A 35 11.23 -5.95 1.70
C LYS A 35 12.68 -5.75 2.14
N PHE A 36 12.91 -5.63 3.45
CA PHE A 36 14.23 -5.32 4.02
C PHE A 36 15.21 -6.49 4.13
N ARG A 37 14.92 -7.63 3.49
CA ARG A 37 15.66 -8.88 3.73
C ARG A 37 17.14 -8.81 3.36
N THR A 38 17.49 -7.98 2.37
CA THR A 38 18.85 -7.90 1.82
C THR A 38 19.52 -6.55 2.12
N CYS A 39 18.90 -5.69 2.94
CA CYS A 39 19.52 -4.43 3.30
C CYS A 39 20.57 -4.67 4.40
N VAL A 40 21.83 -4.32 4.13
CA VAL A 40 22.88 -4.31 5.16
C VAL A 40 22.76 -2.99 5.93
N PRO A 41 22.53 -3.01 7.25
CA PRO A 41 22.38 -1.79 8.02
C PRO A 41 23.71 -1.03 8.13
N ILE A 42 23.66 0.29 8.05
CA ILE A 42 24.82 1.16 8.29
C ILE A 42 25.06 1.27 9.81
N TYR A 43 26.33 1.11 10.22
CA TYR A 43 26.78 1.33 11.60
C TYR A 43 28.00 2.27 11.61
N PRO A 44 28.01 3.33 12.44
CA PRO A 44 26.95 3.76 13.35
C PRO A 44 25.70 4.26 12.61
N PRO A 45 24.50 4.19 13.22
CA PRO A 45 23.29 4.67 12.58
C PRO A 45 23.37 6.18 12.29
N PRO A 46 22.94 6.65 11.11
CA PRO A 46 23.04 8.05 10.71
C PRO A 46 22.24 9.00 11.62
N GLY A 47 21.18 8.50 12.27
CA GLY A 47 20.43 9.26 13.26
C GLY A 47 19.75 10.47 12.64
N LEU A 48 19.78 11.59 13.37
CA LEU A 48 19.19 12.87 12.90
C LEU A 48 20.04 13.53 11.79
N ASN A 49 21.31 13.14 11.64
CA ASN A 49 22.24 13.67 10.64
C ASN A 49 22.07 12.96 9.29
N LEU A 50 20.88 12.45 8.99
CA LEU A 50 20.60 11.76 7.74
C LEU A 50 20.68 12.77 6.58
N GLU A 51 21.66 12.59 5.71
CA GLU A 51 21.77 13.36 4.47
C GLU A 51 20.67 12.93 3.49
N ILE A 52 19.69 13.81 3.30
CA ILE A 52 18.58 13.58 2.37
C ILE A 52 19.03 14.06 0.99
N PRO A 53 19.06 13.19 -0.03
CA PRO A 53 19.42 13.60 -1.39
C PRO A 53 18.36 14.55 -1.97
N ASP A 54 18.77 15.37 -2.93
CA ASP A 54 17.88 16.29 -3.65
C ASP A 54 17.03 15.52 -4.69
N TRP A 55 16.09 14.73 -4.19
CA TRP A 55 15.15 13.95 -4.98
C TRP A 55 13.78 14.60 -5.02
N ASP A 56 13.08 14.38 -6.12
CA ASP A 56 11.67 14.73 -6.19
C ASP A 56 10.83 13.89 -5.20
N LYS A 57 9.80 14.52 -4.62
CA LYS A 57 8.90 13.92 -3.63
C LYS A 57 8.15 12.73 -4.22
N GLU A 58 7.73 12.83 -5.48
CA GLU A 58 7.02 11.75 -6.16
C GLU A 58 7.96 10.58 -6.41
N LEU A 59 9.20 10.85 -6.83
CA LEU A 59 10.23 9.84 -7.02
C LEU A 59 10.49 9.08 -5.72
N PHE A 60 10.65 9.78 -4.59
CA PHE A 60 10.85 9.13 -3.29
C PHE A 60 9.68 8.22 -2.91
N LEU A 61 8.44 8.73 -2.98
CA LEU A 61 7.23 7.96 -2.65
C LEU A 61 7.04 6.76 -3.59
N LYS A 62 7.39 6.91 -4.87
CA LYS A 62 7.44 5.82 -5.84
C LYS A 62 8.47 4.78 -5.43
N ARG A 63 9.71 5.17 -5.11
CA ARG A 63 10.81 4.26 -4.73
C ARG A 63 10.54 3.49 -3.44
N ILE A 64 9.92 4.09 -2.42
CA ILE A 64 9.49 3.34 -1.22
C ILE A 64 8.33 2.38 -1.51
N GLY A 65 7.47 2.72 -2.48
CA GLY A 65 6.33 1.93 -2.93
C GLY A 65 5.17 1.89 -1.93
N GLY A 66 4.48 0.75 -1.87
CA GLY A 66 3.33 0.58 -0.97
C GLY A 66 2.10 1.43 -1.33
N GLY A 67 2.03 1.91 -2.58
CA GLY A 67 0.94 2.77 -3.07
C GLY A 67 0.98 4.18 -2.52
N THR A 68 2.15 4.68 -2.10
CA THR A 68 2.26 6.01 -1.49
C THR A 68 2.44 7.15 -2.50
N SER A 69 2.86 6.84 -3.74
CA SER A 69 2.97 7.81 -4.83
C SER A 69 1.68 8.56 -5.15
N GLU A 70 0.51 7.93 -4.98
CA GLU A 70 -0.81 8.55 -5.22
C GLU A 70 -1.07 9.79 -4.34
N TYR A 71 -0.31 9.93 -3.25
CA TYR A 71 -0.45 11.04 -2.30
C TYR A 71 0.69 12.06 -2.44
N ALA A 72 1.50 11.98 -3.50
CA ALA A 72 2.60 12.91 -3.74
C ALA A 72 2.11 14.37 -3.85
N ASP A 73 0.92 14.57 -4.43
CA ASP A 73 0.27 15.88 -4.57
C ASP A 73 -0.04 16.59 -3.24
N LYS A 74 -0.03 15.85 -2.12
CA LYS A 74 -0.31 16.40 -0.79
C LYS A 74 0.92 17.01 -0.12
N PHE A 75 2.10 16.77 -0.67
CA PHE A 75 3.35 17.27 -0.15
C PHE A 75 3.93 18.30 -1.11
N ASP A 76 4.57 19.33 -0.57
CA ASP A 76 5.21 20.35 -1.39
C ASP A 76 6.62 19.93 -1.79
N ASN A 77 7.38 19.44 -0.81
CA ASN A 77 8.79 19.10 -0.95
C ASN A 77 9.14 17.78 -0.25
N LEU A 78 10.27 17.18 -0.63
CA LEU A 78 10.77 15.96 0.02
C LEU A 78 11.08 16.20 1.50
N GLN A 79 11.66 17.35 1.85
CA GLN A 79 11.96 17.73 3.23
C GLN A 79 10.72 17.77 4.12
N GLU A 80 9.57 18.15 3.53
CA GLU A 80 8.31 18.16 4.24
C GLU A 80 7.88 16.75 4.65
N ILE A 81 8.11 15.74 3.80
CA ILE A 81 7.81 14.34 4.13
C ILE A 81 8.60 13.89 5.37
N PHE A 82 9.89 14.22 5.44
CA PHE A 82 10.75 13.85 6.57
C PHE A 82 10.41 14.63 7.85
N THR A 83 10.02 15.89 7.74
CA THR A 83 9.67 16.73 8.90
C THR A 83 8.26 16.44 9.41
N SER A 84 7.33 16.07 8.52
CA SER A 84 5.93 15.92 8.84
C SER A 84 5.65 14.87 9.91
N THR A 85 4.66 15.19 10.75
CA THR A 85 4.12 14.29 11.78
C THR A 85 2.86 13.59 11.29
N SER A 86 2.50 12.48 11.96
CA SER A 86 1.29 11.71 11.65
C SER A 86 0.01 12.57 11.63
N LYS A 87 -0.08 13.57 12.51
CA LYS A 87 -1.23 14.50 12.59
C LYS A 87 -1.28 15.42 11.37
N GLN A 88 -0.19 16.09 11.05
CA GLN A 88 -0.09 16.97 9.87
C GLN A 88 -0.41 16.22 8.57
N MET A 89 0.05 14.97 8.43
CA MET A 89 -0.30 14.13 7.28
C MET A 89 -1.78 13.72 7.26
N ALA A 90 -2.42 13.60 8.43
CA ALA A 90 -3.85 13.31 8.52
C ALA A 90 -4.68 14.52 8.08
N ASP A 91 -4.27 15.72 8.48
CA ASP A 91 -4.92 16.99 8.09
C ASP A 91 -4.85 17.21 6.57
N LYS A 92 -3.75 16.79 5.94
CA LYS A 92 -3.57 16.76 4.48
C LYS A 92 -4.39 15.70 3.73
N GLY A 93 -5.09 14.83 4.45
CA GLY A 93 -5.95 13.80 3.87
C GLY A 93 -5.23 12.51 3.44
N VAL A 94 -4.00 12.26 3.88
CA VAL A 94 -3.28 11.01 3.58
C VAL A 94 -3.87 9.87 4.44
N PRO A 95 -4.24 8.70 3.89
CA PRO A 95 -4.90 7.65 4.66
C PRO A 95 -3.99 6.99 5.71
N PRO A 96 -4.54 6.47 6.82
CA PRO A 96 -3.74 5.95 7.95
C PRO A 96 -2.72 4.87 7.56
N LYS A 97 -3.04 4.01 6.59
CA LYS A 97 -2.16 2.95 6.09
C LYS A 97 -0.92 3.52 5.40
N ALA A 98 -1.08 4.54 4.56
CA ALA A 98 0.02 5.23 3.89
C ALA A 98 0.87 6.02 4.90
N ARG A 99 0.24 6.74 5.83
CA ARG A 99 0.96 7.48 6.90
C ARG A 99 1.87 6.58 7.72
N LYS A 100 1.34 5.45 8.23
CA LYS A 100 2.12 4.47 8.99
C LYS A 100 3.31 3.93 8.20
N TYR A 101 3.13 3.71 6.90
CA TYR A 101 4.19 3.20 6.05
C TYR A 101 5.29 4.25 5.82
N ILE A 102 4.93 5.48 5.49
CA ILE A 102 5.89 6.59 5.29
C ILE A 102 6.70 6.83 6.57
N LEU A 103 6.05 6.88 7.73
CA LEU A 103 6.73 7.06 9.02
C LEU A 103 7.67 5.89 9.36
N SER A 104 7.27 4.67 9.01
CA SER A 104 8.15 3.50 9.16
C SER A 104 9.39 3.65 8.27
N MET A 105 9.23 4.04 7.00
CA MET A 105 10.38 4.23 6.09
C MET A 105 11.33 5.32 6.59
N LYS A 106 10.78 6.44 7.08
CA LYS A 106 11.56 7.51 7.71
C LYS A 106 12.43 6.99 8.85
N GLU A 107 11.85 6.19 9.75
CA GLU A 107 12.58 5.61 10.87
C GLU A 107 13.62 4.57 10.42
N GLN A 108 13.33 3.78 9.38
CA GLN A 108 14.29 2.82 8.83
C GLN A 108 15.51 3.50 8.22
N LEU A 109 15.31 4.63 7.53
CA LEU A 109 16.40 5.46 7.01
C LEU A 109 17.21 6.08 8.16
N ARG A 110 16.54 6.60 9.21
CA ARG A 110 17.19 7.15 10.41
C ARG A 110 18.07 6.12 11.12
N ARG A 111 17.62 4.87 11.18
CA ARG A 111 18.37 3.74 11.76
C ARG A 111 19.47 3.20 10.85
N GLY A 112 19.55 3.65 9.60
CA GLY A 112 20.50 3.13 8.62
C GLY A 112 20.17 1.71 8.13
N VAL A 113 18.99 1.17 8.47
CA VAL A 113 18.54 -0.15 7.98
C VAL A 113 18.24 -0.11 6.49
N VAL A 114 17.78 1.06 6.02
CA VAL A 114 17.55 1.35 4.60
C VAL A 114 18.45 2.50 4.23
N THR A 115 18.97 2.48 3.00
CA THR A 115 19.83 3.52 2.45
C THR A 115 19.20 4.13 1.20
N PHE A 116 19.51 5.39 0.90
CA PHE A 116 19.06 6.03 -0.33
C PHE A 116 19.66 5.35 -1.58
N GLU A 117 20.90 4.85 -1.47
CA GLU A 117 21.55 4.01 -2.49
C GLU A 117 20.71 2.77 -2.81
N TYR A 118 20.22 2.07 -1.78
CA TYR A 118 19.34 0.91 -1.95
C TYR A 118 18.01 1.28 -2.61
N LEU A 119 17.40 2.39 -2.18
CA LEU A 119 16.17 2.90 -2.81
C LEU A 119 16.39 3.24 -4.28
N SER A 120 17.54 3.81 -4.64
CA SER A 120 17.90 4.15 -6.02
C SER A 120 18.03 2.91 -6.90
N ARG A 121 18.62 1.83 -6.38
CA ARG A 121 18.79 0.55 -7.11
C ARG A 121 17.50 -0.24 -7.29
N ARG A 122 16.40 0.17 -6.66
CA ARG A 122 15.15 -0.59 -6.69
C ARG A 122 14.51 -0.51 -8.08
N THR A 123 14.67 -1.57 -8.89
CA THR A 123 14.23 -1.66 -10.30
C THR A 123 12.80 -2.16 -10.50
N CYS A 124 12.11 -2.65 -9.46
CA CYS A 124 10.75 -3.22 -9.60
C CYS A 124 9.67 -2.23 -10.03
N LEU A 125 10.04 -0.98 -10.32
CA LEU A 125 9.17 0.11 -10.80
C LEU A 125 9.50 0.54 -12.23
N GLU A 126 10.65 0.12 -12.79
CA GLU A 126 11.07 0.48 -14.15
C GLU A 126 10.57 -0.52 -15.20
N GLN A 127 10.17 -1.73 -14.79
CA GLN A 127 9.64 -2.78 -15.66
C GLN A 127 8.15 -2.59 -16.04
N LEU A 128 7.52 -1.50 -15.60
CA LEU A 128 6.14 -1.11 -15.95
C LEU A 128 6.14 0.15 -16.82
N LYS A 129 7.02 0.20 -17.82
CA LYS A 129 6.83 1.08 -18.97
C LYS A 129 6.22 0.22 -20.06
N ASP A 130 4.95 0.50 -20.37
CA ASP A 130 4.25 -0.03 -21.55
C ASP A 130 4.95 0.40 -22.85
#